data_AF-A0A820YPA3-F1
#
_entry.id   AF-A0A820YPA3-F1
#
_cell.length_a   1.000
_cell.length_b   1.000
_cell.length_c   1.000
_cell.angle_alpha   90.00
_cell.angle_beta   90.00
_cell.angle_gamma   90.00
#
_symmetry.space_group_name_H-M   'P 1'
#
loop_
_entity.id
_entity.type
_entity.pdbx_description
1 polymer ?
#
loop_
_entity_poly.entity_id
_entity_poly.type
_entity_poly.pdbx_seq_one_letter_code
_entity_poly.pdbx_strand_id
1 'polypeptide(L)' 'MIGMFVATLPYRIQLDSDGSFDHLVEQVRDKCLSIVEHSHCPLQEVLTVSNHPNSTAAFLGTAFDFTTVSPEVNRL' A
#
# COMPACT_ATOMS: atom_id res chain seq x y z
N MET A 1 17.96 -16.30 -4.75
CA MET A 1 17.32 -16.41 -3.42
C MET A 1 15.86 -16.78 -3.64
N ILE A 2 15.29 -17.70 -2.85
CA ILE A 2 13.87 -18.06 -2.91
C ILE A 2 13.24 -17.63 -1.58
N GLY A 3 12.25 -16.75 -1.63
CA GLY A 3 11.57 -16.18 -0.46
C GLY A 3 10.50 -15.17 -0.87
N MET A 4 9.60 -14.83 0.06
CA MET A 4 8.60 -13.78 -0.13
C MET A 4 9.22 -12.43 0.24
N PHE A 5 9.49 -11.60 -0.77
CA PHE A 5 10.12 -10.28 -0.59
C PHE A 5 9.16 -9.12 -0.84
N VAL A 6 7.86 -9.39 -0.90
CA VAL A 6 6.82 -8.36 -1.10
C VAL A 6 6.42 -7.77 0.25
N ALA A 7 6.45 -6.45 0.36
CA ALA A 7 5.96 -5.72 1.52
C ALA A 7 4.48 -5.34 1.31
N THR A 8 3.65 -5.49 2.35
CA THR A 8 2.28 -4.97 2.37
C THR A 8 2.25 -3.66 3.13
N LEU A 9 1.89 -2.57 2.46
CA LEU A 9 1.90 -1.23 3.03
C LEU A 9 0.46 -0.75 3.30
N PRO A 10 0.10 -0.39 4.54
CA PRO A 10 -1.24 0.09 4.86
C PRO A 10 -1.39 1.57 4.51
N TYR A 11 -2.35 1.89 3.64
CA TYR A 11 -2.66 3.26 3.24
C TYR A 11 -3.94 3.75 3.91
N ARG A 12 -3.87 4.92 4.60
CA ARG A 12 -5.05 5.61 5.13
C ARG A 12 -5.45 6.77 4.21
N ILE A 13 -6.43 6.50 3.36
CA ILE A 13 -7.03 7.50 2.47
C ILE A 13 -8.25 8.11 3.15
N GLN A 14 -8.32 9.43 3.19
CA GLN A 14 -9.48 10.17 3.66
C GLN A 14 -10.18 10.71 2.42
N LEU A 15 -11.46 10.40 2.29
CA LEU A 15 -12.29 10.89 1.19
C LEU A 15 -12.99 12.16 1.67
N ASP A 16 -12.77 13.26 0.96
CA ASP A 16 -13.51 14.49 1.13
C ASP A 16 -14.60 14.56 0.04
N SER A 17 -15.86 14.67 0.46
CA SER A 17 -17.00 14.73 -0.46
C SER A 17 -17.09 16.06 -1.21
N ASP A 18 -16.47 17.12 -0.68
CA ASP A 18 -16.51 18.46 -1.27
C ASP A 18 -15.29 18.72 -2.18
N GLY A 19 -14.30 17.82 -2.18
CA GLY A 19 -13.08 17.90 -2.98
C GLY A 19 -13.23 17.36 -4.42
N SER A 20 -12.35 17.80 -5.32
CA SER A 20 -12.28 17.25 -6.67
C SER A 20 -11.53 15.91 -6.69
N PHE A 21 -11.81 15.09 -7.71
CA PHE A 21 -11.10 13.84 -7.93
C PHE A 21 -9.58 14.06 -8.12
N ASP A 22 -9.19 15.10 -8.85
CA ASP A 22 -7.77 15.42 -9.07
C ASP A 22 -7.04 15.70 -7.75
N HIS A 23 -7.70 16.42 -6.84
CA HIS A 23 -7.15 16.72 -5.51
C HIS A 23 -7.00 15.45 -4.66
N LEU A 24 -7.93 14.50 -4.78
CA LEU A 24 -7.82 13.19 -4.15
C LEU A 24 -6.61 12.42 -4.71
N VAL A 25 -6.42 12.40 -6.03
CA VAL A 25 -5.30 11.70 -6.68
C VAL A 25 -3.96 12.28 -6.24
N GLU A 26 -3.83 13.60 -6.14
CA GLU A 26 -2.63 14.27 -5.64
C GLU A 26 -2.32 13.85 -4.19
N GLN A 27 -3.31 13.92 -3.30
CA GLN A 27 -3.15 13.51 -1.90
C GLN A 27 -2.77 12.02 -1.75
N VAL A 28 -3.37 11.16 -2.57
CA VAL A 28 -3.04 9.72 -2.57
C VAL A 28 -1.61 9.52 -3.05
N ARG A 29 -1.19 10.19 -4.13
CA ARG A 29 0.18 10.11 -4.66
C ARG A 29 1.22 10.50 -3.61
N ASP A 30 1.02 11.61 -2.91
CA ASP A 30 1.97 12.09 -1.89
C ASP A 30 2.08 11.11 -0.71
N LYS A 31 0.95 10.55 -0.27
CA LYS A 31 0.92 9.48 0.75
C LYS A 31 1.60 8.20 0.25
N CYS A 32 1.37 7.82 -1.00
CA CYS A 32 2.00 6.65 -1.62
C CYS A 32 3.51 6.77 -1.59
N LEU A 33 4.06 7.91 -2.05
CA LEU A 33 5.49 8.14 -2.11
C LEU A 33 6.15 8.16 -0.72
N SER A 34 5.54 8.85 0.25
CA SER A 34 6.09 8.94 1.62
C SER A 34 6.13 7.59 2.35
N ILE A 35 5.16 6.71 2.12
CA ILE A 35 5.13 5.38 2.77
C ILE A 35 6.10 4.40 2.11
N VAL A 36 6.38 4.54 0.81
CA VAL A 36 7.34 3.67 0.10
C VAL A 36 8.74 3.76 0.72
N GLU A 37 9.15 4.92 1.24
CA GLU A 37 10.42 5.10 1.97
C GLU A 37 10.51 4.20 3.22
N HIS A 38 9.36 3.82 3.78
CA HIS A 38 9.22 2.97 4.96
C HIS A 38 8.90 1.50 4.62
N SER A 39 9.06 1.09 3.36
CA SER A 39 8.70 -0.24 2.87
C SER A 39 9.45 -1.42 3.52
N HIS A 40 10.52 -1.13 4.25
CA HIS A 40 11.27 -2.11 5.02
C HIS A 40 10.58 -2.52 6.33
N CYS A 41 9.60 -1.75 6.81
CA CYS A 41 8.85 -2.05 8.03
C CYS A 41 7.78 -3.13 7.77
N PRO A 42 7.79 -4.26 8.48
CA PRO A 42 6.75 -5.28 8.36
C PRO A 42 5.38 -4.78 8.84
N LEU A 43 4.32 -5.19 8.14
CA LEU A 43 2.93 -4.86 8.53
C LEU A 43 2.60 -5.28 9.96
N GLN A 44 3.14 -6.41 10.43
CA GLN A 44 2.89 -6.93 11.78
C GLN A 44 3.35 -5.98 12.88
N GLU A 45 4.46 -5.26 12.66
CA GLU A 45 4.94 -4.24 13.59
C GLU A 45 3.99 -3.04 13.62
N VAL A 46 3.52 -2.61 12.45
CA VAL A 46 2.54 -1.52 12.33
C VAL A 46 1.25 -1.85 13.08
N LEU A 47 0.74 -3.08 12.94
CA LEU A 47 -0.47 -3.54 13.65
C LEU A 47 -0.29 -3.49 15.17
N THR A 48 0.86 -3.96 15.65
CA THR A 48 1.19 -4.01 17.08
C THR A 48 1.19 -2.61 17.69
N VAL A 49 1.79 -1.63 17.01
CA VAL A 49 1.84 -0.24 17.47
C VAL A 49 0.48 0.47 17.33
N SER A 50 -0.34 0.08 16.37
CA SER A 50 -1.64 0.70 16.08
C SER A 50 -2.77 0.25 17.02
N ASN A 51 -2.48 -0.58 18.03
CA ASN A 51 -3.47 -1.20 18.94
C ASN A 51 -4.63 -1.90 18.22
N HIS A 52 -4.41 -2.38 16.99
CA HIS A 52 -5.38 -3.21 16.29
C HIS A 52 -5.22 -4.67 16.71
N PRO A 53 -6.29 -5.49 16.68
CA PRO A 53 -6.12 -6.94 16.75
C PRO A 53 -5.16 -7.37 15.65
N ASN A 54 -4.32 -8.39 15.92
CA ASN A 54 -3.33 -8.95 14.98
C ASN A 54 -4.00 -9.68 13.80
N SER A 55 -4.92 -9.02 13.11
CA SER A 55 -5.72 -9.52 12.01
C SER A 55 -5.58 -8.55 10.85
N THR A 56 -4.83 -8.98 9.84
CA THR A 56 -4.66 -8.23 8.58
C THR A 56 -6.00 -7.95 7.90
N ALA A 57 -6.94 -8.90 7.94
CA ALA A 57 -8.28 -8.74 7.34
C ALA A 57 -9.13 -7.67 8.03
N ALA A 58 -8.89 -7.41 9.32
CA ALA A 58 -9.57 -6.33 10.05
C ALA A 58 -8.95 -4.95 9.79
N PHE A 59 -7.69 -4.91 9.36
CA PHE A 59 -6.93 -3.67 9.16
C PHE A 59 -6.88 -3.21 7.70
N LEU A 60 -6.86 -4.17 6.76
CA LEU A 60 -6.86 -3.92 5.33
C LEU A 60 -8.18 -4.36 4.73
N GLY A 61 -9.11 -3.40 4.54
CA GLY A 61 -10.40 -3.68 3.90
C GLY A 61 -10.28 -4.01 2.41
N THR A 62 -9.28 -3.43 1.74
CA THR A 62 -9.04 -3.58 0.30
C THR A 62 -7.53 -3.63 0.04
N ALA A 63 -7.08 -4.56 -0.81
CA ALA A 63 -5.69 -4.66 -1.24
C ALA A 63 -5.57 -4.28 -2.73
N PHE A 64 -4.53 -3.53 -3.05
CA PHE A 64 -4.15 -3.21 -4.43
C PHE A 64 -2.77 -3.81 -4.69
N ASP A 65 -2.64 -4.52 -5.80
CA ASP A 65 -1.36 -5.00 -6.31
C ASP A 65 -1.03 -4.26 -7.61
N PHE A 66 0.21 -3.82 -7.73
CA PHE A 66 0.72 -3.19 -8.95
C PHE A 66 1.88 -4.01 -9.47
N THR A 67 1.66 -4.69 -10.59
CA THR A 67 2.71 -5.43 -11.30
C THR A 67 3.02 -4.69 -12.60
N THR A 68 4.24 -4.18 -12.73
CA THR A 68 4.73 -3.64 -13.99
C THR A 68 5.06 -4.78 -14.94
N VAL A 69 4.28 -4.93 -15.99
CA VAL A 69 4.57 -5.91 -17.04
C VAL A 69 5.57 -5.29 -18.01
N SER A 70 6.81 -5.78 -17.99
CA SER A 70 7.81 -5.38 -18.98
C SER A 70 7.50 -6.06 -20.32
N PRO A 71 7.43 -5.34 -21.45
CA PRO A 71 7.01 -5.90 -22.74
C PRO A 71 7.95 -6.99 -23.29
N GLU A 72 9.17 -7.12 -22.75
CA GLU A 72 10.16 -8.11 -23.20
C GLU A 72 9.88 -9.55 -22.72
N VAL A 73 8.98 -9.75 -21.76
CA VAL A 73 8.70 -11.08 -21.18
C VAL A 73 7.83 -11.98 -22.09
N ASN A 74 7.26 -11.43 -23.18
CA ASN A 74 6.40 -12.17 -24.10
C ASN A 74 7.12 -12.67 -25.38
N ARG A 75 8.45 -12.77 -25.37
CA ARG A 75 9.25 -13.34 -26.47
C ARG A 75 10.09 -14.53 -26.02
N LEU A 76 9.44 -15.60 -25.59
CA LEU A 76 10.01 -16.96 -25.55
C LEU A 76 8.93 -17.97 -25.92
#